data_AF-A0A6L8KIZ7-F1
#
_entry.id   AF-A0A6L8KIZ7-F1
#
_cell.length_a   1.000
_cell.length_b   1.000
_cell.length_c   1.000
_cell.angle_alpha   90.00
_cell.angle_beta   90.00
_cell.angle_gamma   90.00
#
_symmetry.space_group_name_H-M   'P 1'
#
loop_
_entity.id
_entity.type
_entity.pdbx_description
1 polymer ?
#
loop_
_entity_poly.entity_id
_entity_poly.type
_entity_poly.pdbx_seq_one_letter_code
_entity_poly.pdbx_strand_id
1 'polypeptide(L)'
;MRMRVWTLMALALLPAVASAAAGAKAGAPLRADHPVVGTWRITLPDGSCTETYRIRADGTTLVFSNEEVAESTFTISDQPDKEGFYKETDTIFKDNGKRDCSGEVTKPGKAVTSYLQFHPNGNLFVMCVERDLERCIGPFIRVRGDTI
;
A
#
# COMPACT_ATOMS: atom_id res chain seq x y z
N MET A 1 5.40 50.65 60.21
CA MET A 1 4.83 50.74 58.85
C MET A 1 5.65 49.81 57.96
N ARG A 2 5.06 48.72 57.45
CA ARG A 2 5.77 47.66 56.70
C ARG A 2 5.66 47.93 55.20
N MET A 3 6.79 48.09 54.52
CA MET A 3 6.84 48.25 53.05
C MET A 3 7.28 46.91 52.44
N ARG A 4 6.38 46.24 51.72
CA ARG A 4 6.63 44.96 51.04
C ARG A 4 7.16 45.25 49.63
N VAL A 5 8.40 44.86 49.37
CA VAL A 5 9.00 44.83 48.03
C VAL A 5 8.40 43.64 47.26
N TRP A 6 7.77 43.89 46.12
CA TRP A 6 7.26 42.86 45.22
C TRP A 6 8.27 42.63 44.10
N THR A 7 8.91 41.47 44.12
CA THR A 7 9.85 41.02 43.08
C THR A 7 9.05 40.56 41.86
N LEU A 8 9.16 41.26 40.74
CA LEU A 8 8.60 40.84 39.44
C LEU A 8 9.51 39.77 38.82
N MET A 9 9.02 38.54 38.70
CA MET A 9 9.64 37.48 37.91
C MET A 9 9.21 37.64 36.44
N ALA A 10 10.17 37.92 35.56
CA ALA A 10 9.98 37.92 34.11
C ALA A 10 10.02 36.47 33.58
N LEU A 11 8.91 36.00 33.02
CA LEU A 11 8.79 34.68 32.40
C LEU A 11 9.22 34.78 30.92
N ALA A 12 10.36 34.20 30.56
CA ALA A 12 10.81 34.11 29.18
C ALA A 12 10.02 33.02 28.43
N LEU A 13 9.24 33.40 27.41
CA LEU A 13 8.57 32.47 26.49
C LEU A 13 9.56 31.97 25.42
N LEU A 14 9.83 30.67 25.42
CA LEU A 14 10.49 29.97 24.30
C LEU A 14 9.41 29.50 23.30
N PRO A 15 9.54 29.81 21.99
CA PRO A 15 8.63 29.29 20.98
C PRO A 15 8.96 27.82 20.66
N ALA A 16 8.00 26.92 20.89
CA ALA A 16 8.10 25.52 20.49
C ALA A 16 7.92 25.39 18.96
N VAL A 17 8.97 24.91 18.29
CA VAL A 17 8.94 24.63 16.85
C VAL A 17 8.22 23.30 16.63
N ALA A 18 6.96 23.35 16.19
CA ALA A 18 6.21 22.15 15.83
C ALA A 18 6.71 21.61 14.48
N SER A 19 7.46 20.50 14.52
CA SER A 19 7.82 19.76 13.32
C SER A 19 6.59 19.02 12.78
N ALA A 20 6.04 19.47 11.65
CA ALA A 20 5.01 18.73 10.93
C ALA A 20 5.65 17.53 10.23
N ALA A 21 5.48 16.33 10.80
CA ALA A 21 5.78 15.10 10.09
C ALA A 21 4.79 14.98 8.91
N ALA A 22 5.30 15.09 7.69
CA ALA A 22 4.53 14.85 6.48
C ALA A 22 4.22 13.34 6.40
N GLY A 23 3.10 12.93 6.98
CA GLY A 23 2.56 11.59 6.78
C GLY A 23 2.14 11.44 5.32
N ALA A 24 2.56 10.34 4.68
CA ALA A 24 2.09 9.97 3.35
C ALA A 24 0.55 9.96 3.37
N LYS A 25 -0.06 10.76 2.48
CA LYS A 25 -1.52 10.84 2.39
C LYS A 25 -2.02 9.55 1.72
N ALA A 26 -2.68 8.70 2.50
CA ALA A 26 -3.37 7.52 1.97
C ALA A 26 -4.39 7.96 0.89
N GLY A 27 -4.59 7.10 -0.12
CA GLY A 27 -5.60 7.30 -1.15
C GLY A 27 -7.00 7.47 -0.54
N ALA A 28 -7.95 8.01 -1.31
CA ALA A 28 -9.33 8.06 -0.85
C ALA A 28 -9.80 6.61 -0.50
N PRO A 29 -10.50 6.42 0.63
CA PRO A 29 -10.93 5.09 1.03
C PRO A 29 -11.83 4.46 -0.04
N LEU A 30 -11.55 3.21 -0.37
CA LEU A 30 -12.36 2.41 -1.29
C LEU A 30 -13.65 1.96 -0.61
N ARG A 31 -14.67 1.68 -1.43
CA ARG A 31 -15.82 0.90 -0.98
C ARG A 31 -15.35 -0.45 -0.43
N ALA A 32 -15.93 -0.91 0.68
CA ALA A 32 -15.49 -2.14 1.36
C ALA A 32 -15.73 -3.41 0.52
N ASP A 33 -16.66 -3.36 -0.43
CA ASP A 33 -17.00 -4.41 -1.38
C ASP A 33 -16.24 -4.31 -2.71
N HIS A 34 -15.24 -3.42 -2.82
CA HIS A 34 -14.41 -3.33 -4.03
C HIS A 34 -13.70 -4.67 -4.26
N PRO A 35 -13.68 -5.23 -5.49
CA PRO A 35 -13.19 -6.59 -5.72
C PRO A 35 -11.73 -6.77 -5.27
N VAL A 36 -10.89 -5.73 -5.34
CA VAL A 36 -9.48 -5.76 -4.91
C VAL A 36 -9.29 -5.98 -3.40
N VAL A 37 -10.25 -5.60 -2.56
CA VAL A 37 -10.08 -5.65 -1.10
C VAL A 37 -10.04 -7.11 -0.64
N GLY A 38 -9.04 -7.44 0.18
CA GLY A 38 -8.84 -8.78 0.73
C GLY A 38 -7.39 -9.23 0.73
N THR A 39 -7.19 -10.52 0.98
CA THR A 39 -5.88 -11.18 0.93
C THR A 39 -5.76 -12.01 -0.33
N TRP A 40 -4.65 -11.83 -1.03
CA TRP A 40 -4.36 -12.46 -2.31
C TRP A 40 -2.99 -13.13 -2.28
N ARG A 41 -2.86 -14.19 -3.04
CA ARG A 41 -1.61 -14.95 -3.16
C ARG A 41 -1.28 -15.20 -4.61
N ILE A 42 -0.03 -15.01 -4.98
CA ILE A 42 0.51 -15.41 -6.28
C ILE A 42 1.70 -16.33 -6.04
N THR A 43 1.82 -17.37 -6.85
CA THR A 43 2.99 -18.25 -6.88
C THR A 43 3.68 -18.03 -8.22
N LEU A 44 5.00 -17.86 -8.21
CA LEU A 44 5.76 -17.69 -9.45
C LEU A 44 5.55 -18.87 -10.41
N PRO A 45 5.68 -18.69 -11.74
CA PRO A 45 5.42 -19.74 -12.72
C PRO A 45 6.22 -21.03 -12.50
N ASP A 46 7.42 -20.93 -11.94
CA ASP A 46 8.30 -22.06 -11.64
C ASP A 46 8.01 -22.70 -10.26
N GLY A 47 7.08 -22.15 -9.48
CA GLY A 47 6.72 -22.62 -8.15
C GLY A 47 7.74 -22.29 -7.05
N SER A 48 8.81 -21.55 -7.36
CA SER A 48 9.93 -21.32 -6.44
C SER A 48 9.58 -20.41 -5.26
N CYS A 49 8.66 -19.48 -5.48
CA CYS A 49 8.32 -18.44 -4.52
C CYS A 49 6.83 -18.11 -4.54
N THR A 50 6.31 -17.67 -3.40
CA THR A 50 4.93 -17.25 -3.23
C THR A 50 4.90 -15.89 -2.55
N GLU A 51 4.12 -14.98 -3.11
CA GLU A 51 3.86 -13.66 -2.55
C GLU A 51 2.45 -13.60 -1.98
N THR A 52 2.29 -12.84 -0.90
CA THR A 52 0.99 -12.59 -0.28
C THR A 52 0.75 -11.09 -0.16
N TYR A 53 -0.39 -10.64 -0.68
CA TYR A 53 -0.83 -9.25 -0.71
C TYR A 53 -2.03 -9.10 0.20
N ARG A 54 -1.94 -8.22 1.19
CA ARG A 54 -3.10 -7.78 1.99
C ARG A 54 -3.49 -6.37 1.56
N ILE A 55 -4.59 -6.27 0.83
CA ILE A 55 -5.09 -5.01 0.26
C ILE A 55 -6.27 -4.54 1.10
N ARG A 56 -6.13 -3.37 1.73
CA ARG A 56 -7.12 -2.79 2.65
C ARG A 56 -7.94 -1.71 1.96
N ALA A 57 -9.20 -1.56 2.38
CA ALA A 57 -10.10 -0.53 1.86
C ALA A 57 -9.66 0.90 2.22
N ASP A 58 -8.73 1.07 3.16
CA ASP A 58 -8.18 2.38 3.54
C ASP A 58 -7.12 2.92 2.55
N GLY A 59 -6.87 2.22 1.45
CA GLY A 59 -5.88 2.62 0.45
C GLY A 59 -4.45 2.21 0.79
N THR A 60 -4.26 1.22 1.67
CA THR A 60 -2.94 0.64 1.97
C THR A 60 -2.82 -0.83 1.55
N THR A 61 -1.59 -1.23 1.22
CA THR A 61 -1.23 -2.63 0.99
C THR A 61 -0.11 -3.05 1.95
N LEU A 62 -0.08 -4.35 2.28
CA LEU A 62 1.04 -5.01 2.94
C LEU A 62 1.39 -6.25 2.10
N VAL A 63 2.63 -6.31 1.63
CA VAL A 63 3.11 -7.37 0.74
C VAL A 63 4.23 -8.15 1.42
N PHE A 64 4.15 -9.47 1.34
CA PHE A 64 5.21 -10.39 1.69
C PHE A 64 5.68 -11.06 0.40
N SER A 65 6.95 -10.89 0.05
CA SER A 65 7.56 -11.49 -1.15
C SER A 65 8.93 -12.03 -0.78
N ASN A 66 9.07 -13.37 -0.69
CA ASN A 66 10.26 -14.02 -0.14
C ASN A 66 10.63 -13.45 1.27
N GLU A 67 11.76 -12.74 1.41
CA GLU A 67 12.19 -12.09 2.65
C GLU A 67 11.70 -10.63 2.75
N GLU A 68 11.23 -10.06 1.65
CA GLU A 68 10.72 -8.70 1.56
C GLU A 68 9.40 -8.55 2.32
N VAL A 69 9.28 -7.44 3.05
CA VAL A 69 8.04 -6.97 3.65
C VAL A 69 7.88 -5.50 3.31
N ALA A 70 6.92 -5.21 2.43
CA ALA A 70 6.69 -3.87 1.90
C ALA A 70 5.29 -3.36 2.28
N GLU A 71 5.20 -2.06 2.58
CA GLU A 71 3.94 -1.34 2.77
C GLU A 71 3.84 -0.21 1.75
N SER A 72 2.68 -0.12 1.10
CA SER A 72 2.38 0.91 0.11
C SER A 72 1.09 1.64 0.40
N THR A 73 0.96 2.82 -0.20
CA THR A 73 -0.35 3.42 -0.46
C THR A 73 -0.73 3.19 -1.91
N PHE A 74 -2.02 3.02 -2.18
CA PHE A 74 -2.52 2.84 -3.54
C PHE A 74 -3.78 3.65 -3.81
N THR A 75 -4.04 3.84 -5.10
CA THR A 75 -5.32 4.32 -5.63
C THR A 75 -5.73 3.40 -6.75
N ILE A 76 -7.03 3.12 -6.87
CA ILE A 76 -7.57 2.27 -7.94
C ILE A 76 -8.87 2.88 -8.46
N SER A 77 -9.16 2.69 -9.75
CA SER A 77 -10.45 3.07 -10.29
C SER A 77 -11.57 2.33 -9.58
N ASP A 78 -12.67 3.00 -9.30
CA ASP A 78 -13.79 2.42 -8.55
C ASP A 78 -14.63 1.43 -9.38
N GLN A 79 -14.57 1.55 -10.71
CA GLN A 79 -15.20 0.68 -11.69
C GLN A 79 -14.15 0.25 -12.72
N PRO A 80 -14.36 -0.89 -13.39
CA PRO A 80 -13.52 -1.25 -14.53
C PRO A 80 -13.85 -0.34 -15.72
N ASP A 81 -12.91 -0.21 -16.64
CA ASP A 81 -13.18 0.40 -17.93
C ASP A 81 -13.98 -0.54 -18.85
N LYS A 82 -14.18 -0.12 -20.11
CA LYS A 82 -14.97 -0.87 -21.10
C LYS A 82 -14.37 -2.23 -21.46
N GLU A 83 -13.08 -2.43 -21.20
CA GLU A 83 -12.34 -3.67 -21.45
C GLU A 83 -12.22 -4.52 -20.17
N GLY A 84 -12.82 -4.07 -19.06
CA GLY A 84 -12.85 -4.80 -17.80
C GLY A 84 -11.67 -4.53 -16.88
N PHE A 85 -10.79 -3.56 -17.21
CA PHE A 85 -9.60 -3.27 -16.41
C PHE A 85 -9.85 -2.21 -15.36
N TYR A 86 -9.33 -2.45 -14.16
CA TYR A 86 -9.20 -1.46 -13.11
C TYR A 86 -7.80 -0.86 -13.19
N LYS A 87 -7.68 0.47 -13.23
CA LYS A 87 -6.38 1.15 -13.20
C LYS A 87 -5.96 1.37 -11.76
N GLU A 88 -4.81 0.84 -11.37
CA GLU A 88 -4.21 1.02 -10.06
C GLU A 88 -2.92 1.84 -10.17
N THR A 89 -2.63 2.63 -9.13
CA THR A 89 -1.32 3.23 -8.90
C THR A 89 -0.92 3.00 -7.46
N ASP A 90 0.18 2.26 -7.27
CA ASP A 90 0.76 1.90 -5.98
C ASP A 90 2.06 2.67 -5.74
N THR A 91 2.36 3.01 -4.49
CA THR A 91 3.63 3.64 -4.08
C THR A 91 4.08 3.04 -2.77
N ILE A 92 5.14 2.26 -2.81
CA ILE A 92 5.82 1.72 -1.62
C ILE A 92 6.38 2.90 -0.82
N PHE A 93 5.96 3.02 0.44
CA PHE A 93 6.50 4.04 1.36
C PHE A 93 7.41 3.44 2.43
N LYS A 94 7.37 2.11 2.63
CA LYS A 94 8.21 1.41 3.59
C LYS A 94 8.54 0.02 3.06
N ASP A 95 9.80 -0.36 3.20
CA ASP A 95 10.34 -1.65 2.81
C ASP A 95 11.41 -2.09 3.83
N ASN A 96 11.58 -3.40 4.04
CA ASN A 96 12.55 -3.93 4.99
C ASN A 96 13.97 -4.12 4.42
N GLY A 97 14.19 -3.80 3.13
CA GLY A 97 15.46 -3.85 2.43
C GLY A 97 15.93 -5.26 2.08
N LYS A 98 15.01 -6.24 2.07
CA LYS A 98 15.31 -7.64 1.74
C LYS A 98 14.93 -7.95 0.29
N ARG A 99 15.31 -9.15 -0.16
CA ARG A 99 15.07 -9.57 -1.54
C ARG A 99 13.64 -10.07 -1.71
N ASP A 100 12.97 -9.59 -2.74
CA ASP A 100 11.68 -10.08 -3.21
C ASP A 100 11.83 -11.48 -3.89
N CYS A 101 10.72 -12.04 -4.37
CA CYS A 101 10.70 -13.29 -5.11
C CYS A 101 11.46 -13.24 -6.44
N SER A 102 11.70 -12.06 -7.01
CA SER A 102 12.55 -11.88 -8.20
C SER A 102 14.05 -11.82 -7.86
N GLY A 103 14.38 -11.76 -6.56
CA GLY A 103 15.73 -11.64 -6.04
C GLY A 103 16.22 -10.19 -5.95
N GLU A 104 15.38 -9.21 -6.21
CA GLU A 104 15.71 -7.79 -6.23
C GLU A 104 15.35 -7.11 -4.91
N VAL A 105 15.96 -5.96 -4.62
CA VAL A 105 15.61 -5.12 -3.46
C VAL A 105 14.81 -3.93 -3.96
N THR A 106 13.55 -3.84 -3.56
CA THR A 106 12.67 -2.75 -3.99
C THR A 106 13.01 -1.45 -3.28
N LYS A 107 12.99 -0.34 -4.03
CA LYS A 107 13.23 1.00 -3.48
C LYS A 107 11.91 1.73 -3.24
N PRO A 108 11.62 2.19 -2.01
CA PRO A 108 10.45 3.04 -1.73
C PRO A 108 10.45 4.35 -2.53
N GLY A 109 9.25 4.89 -2.74
CA GLY A 109 9.00 6.25 -3.26
C GLY A 109 8.68 6.34 -4.75
N LYS A 110 8.85 5.26 -5.52
CA LYS A 110 8.45 5.23 -6.93
C LYS A 110 7.00 4.79 -7.06
N ALA A 111 6.18 5.62 -7.72
CA ALA A 111 4.83 5.23 -8.10
C ALA A 111 4.86 4.27 -9.31
N VAL A 112 4.09 3.18 -9.23
CA VAL A 112 3.93 2.19 -10.30
C VAL A 112 2.45 2.11 -10.66
N THR A 113 2.15 2.11 -11.96
CA THR A 113 0.78 1.93 -12.48
C THR A 113 0.63 0.52 -13.02
N SER A 114 -0.48 -0.13 -12.69
CA SER A 114 -0.86 -1.45 -13.17
C SER A 114 -2.34 -1.48 -13.57
N TYR A 115 -2.73 -2.50 -14.34
CA TYR A 115 -4.09 -2.71 -14.80
C TYR A 115 -4.57 -4.09 -14.34
N LEU A 116 -5.59 -4.11 -13.48
CA LEU A 116 -6.10 -5.33 -12.87
C LEU A 116 -7.34 -5.80 -13.61
N GLN A 117 -7.37 -7.08 -13.98
CA GLN A 117 -8.56 -7.71 -14.53
C GLN A 117 -9.00 -8.86 -13.64
N PHE A 118 -10.19 -8.73 -13.06
CA PHE A 118 -10.79 -9.74 -12.21
C PHE A 118 -11.55 -10.76 -13.03
N HIS A 119 -11.39 -12.03 -12.71
CA HIS A 119 -12.24 -13.08 -13.26
C HIS A 119 -13.65 -12.96 -12.68
N PRO A 120 -14.73 -13.29 -13.44
CA PRO A 120 -16.12 -13.11 -13.02
C PRO A 120 -16.50 -13.80 -11.69
N ASN A 121 -15.76 -14.82 -11.25
CA ASN A 121 -16.00 -15.48 -9.97
C ASN A 121 -15.49 -14.69 -8.75
N GLY A 122 -14.76 -13.58 -8.95
CA GLY A 122 -14.23 -12.71 -7.89
C GLY A 122 -13.12 -13.31 -7.00
N ASN A 123 -12.65 -14.51 -7.30
CA ASN A 123 -11.63 -15.22 -6.50
C ASN A 123 -10.25 -15.25 -7.17
N LEU A 124 -10.11 -14.71 -8.37
CA LEU A 124 -8.81 -14.53 -9.01
C LEU A 124 -8.75 -13.27 -9.88
N PHE A 125 -7.55 -12.71 -10.03
CA PHE A 125 -7.28 -11.63 -10.97
C PHE A 125 -5.87 -11.75 -11.54
N VAL A 126 -5.61 -11.01 -12.62
CA VAL A 126 -4.28 -10.77 -13.18
C VAL A 126 -3.93 -9.29 -13.09
N MET A 127 -2.66 -8.99 -12.90
CA MET A 127 -2.13 -7.63 -12.87
C MET A 127 -1.22 -7.40 -14.08
N CYS A 128 -1.57 -6.43 -14.92
CA CYS A 128 -0.93 -6.19 -16.21
C CYS A 128 -0.19 -4.85 -16.23
N VAL A 129 0.88 -4.78 -17.04
CA VAL A 129 1.68 -3.56 -17.22
C VAL A 129 0.94 -2.55 -18.09
N GLU A 130 0.17 -3.04 -19.05
CA GLU A 130 -0.62 -2.28 -20.01
C GLU A 130 -2.09 -2.72 -19.94
N ARG A 131 -2.98 -1.98 -20.62
CA ARG A 131 -4.41 -2.28 -20.64
C ARG A 131 -4.70 -3.39 -21.68
N ASP A 132 -4.06 -4.53 -21.50
CA ASP A 132 -4.23 -5.74 -22.28
C ASP A 132 -3.77 -6.96 -21.46
N LEU A 133 -3.84 -8.15 -22.07
CA LEU A 133 -3.48 -9.41 -21.43
C LEU A 133 -2.13 -9.98 -21.90
N GLU A 134 -1.32 -9.20 -22.60
CA GLU A 134 -0.06 -9.67 -23.18
C GLU A 134 1.05 -9.73 -22.12
N ARG A 135 1.03 -8.78 -21.16
CA ARG A 135 2.09 -8.61 -20.16
C ARG A 135 1.52 -8.51 -18.75
N CYS A 136 1.14 -9.66 -18.20
CA CYS A 136 0.55 -9.77 -16.88
C CYS A 136 1.31 -10.72 -15.97
N ILE A 137 1.17 -10.50 -14.66
CA ILE A 137 1.51 -11.46 -13.62
C ILE A 137 0.23 -11.98 -12.98
N GLY A 138 0.20 -13.26 -12.64
CA GLY A 138 -0.95 -13.92 -12.04
C GLY A 138 -1.00 -15.42 -12.33
N PRO A 139 -2.09 -16.09 -11.91
CA PRO A 139 -3.24 -15.50 -11.24
C PRO A 139 -2.93 -15.19 -9.76
N PHE A 140 -3.43 -14.05 -9.29
CA PHE A 140 -3.61 -13.81 -7.86
C PHE A 140 -4.85 -14.57 -7.41
N ILE A 141 -4.71 -15.45 -6.44
CA ILE A 141 -5.79 -16.27 -5.88
C ILE A 141 -6.20 -15.70 -4.53
N ARG A 142 -7.50 -15.52 -4.32
CA ARG A 142 -8.04 -15.02 -3.04
C ARG A 142 -7.81 -16.05 -1.94
N VAL A 143 -7.22 -15.62 -0.83
CA VAL A 143 -7.06 -16.42 0.39
C VAL A 143 -8.19 -16.10 1.35
N ARG A 144 -8.83 -17.13 1.91
CA ARG A 144 -9.85 -17.00 2.96
C ARG A 144 -9.27 -17.47 4.30
N GLY A 145 -9.43 -16.69 5.36
CA GLY A 145 -8.91 -16.98 6.71
C GLY A 145 -7.65 -16.17 7.09
N ASP A 146 -7.21 -16.31 8.35
CA ASP A 146 -6.17 -15.48 9.00
C ASP A 146 -4.72 -15.89 8.68
N THR A 147 -4.47 -16.77 7.71
CA THR A 147 -3.11 -17.21 7.39
C THR A 147 -2.34 -16.15 6.60
N ILE A 148 -1.60 -15.32 7.34
CA ILE A 148 -0.35 -14.69 6.91
C ILE A 148 0.74 -15.25 7.81
#